data_AF-A0A2D7L3A0-F1
#
_entry.id   AF-A0A2D7L3A0-F1
#
_cell.length_a   1.000
_cell.length_b   1.000
_cell.length_c   1.000
_cell.angle_alpha   90.00
_cell.angle_beta   90.00
_cell.angle_gamma   90.00
#
_symmetry.space_group_name_H-M   'P 1'
#
loop_
_entity.id
_entity.type
_entity.pdbx_description
1 polymer ?
#
loop_
_entity_poly.entity_id
_entity_poly.type
_entity_poly.pdbx_seq_one_letter_code
_entity_poly.pdbx_strand_id
1 'polypeptide(L)'
;MEDGFTMIELVLCLGIISFALIAIIGVLPVGINVQKDNREETIIVQDGMYWMEAIRSGATGLDNLTNHVDYIRIDETSNRAGYRWEPVPASPGDNHLFLPGGAAIIGLLSMPVQADLVGPVQVKNWPQIDTGSGEYNYIRAKVRAITGSAVDQAEFARDLAFSYRMTSEVRPVRTVEDWSGYGERRPVVGNINKFRKLNFYEIKLTFEWPVFEFDGEETVGPNRRVFRSMVAGRLVNRELNRKDSATGQWLENPNSAFFFFEPLKFSTPKYVAQ
;
A
#
# COMPACT_ATOMS: atom_id res chain seq x y z
N MET A 1 1.25 -73.46 21.57
CA MET A 1 0.20 -73.27 20.55
C MET A 1 0.24 -71.80 20.21
N GLU A 2 0.74 -71.48 19.02
CA GLU A 2 0.72 -70.12 18.50
C GLU A 2 -0.71 -69.83 18.06
N ASP A 3 -1.39 -68.91 18.75
CA ASP A 3 -2.68 -68.38 18.30
C ASP A 3 -2.42 -67.55 17.03
N GLY A 4 -2.75 -68.13 15.88
CA GLY A 4 -2.78 -67.42 14.60
C GLY A 4 -4.06 -66.61 14.47
N PHE A 5 -3.95 -65.37 13.97
CA PHE A 5 -5.11 -64.52 13.69
C PHE A 5 -6.08 -65.20 12.72
N THR A 6 -7.37 -65.06 13.00
CA THR A 6 -8.43 -65.57 12.14
C THR A 6 -8.60 -64.69 10.90
N MET A 7 -8.99 -65.29 9.77
CA MET A 7 -9.19 -64.56 8.50
C MET A 7 -10.17 -63.38 8.64
N ILE A 8 -11.18 -63.51 9.52
CA ILE A 8 -12.17 -62.45 9.78
C ILE A 8 -11.57 -61.24 10.51
N GLU A 9 -10.66 -61.46 11.47
CA GLU A 9 -9.97 -60.39 12.19
C GLU A 9 -9.10 -59.57 11.25
N LEU A 10 -8.37 -60.22 10.34
CA LEU A 10 -7.55 -59.54 9.34
C LEU A 10 -8.39 -58.66 8.41
N VAL A 11 -9.56 -59.14 7.98
CA VAL A 11 -10.47 -58.36 7.12
C VAL A 11 -11.04 -57.16 7.87
N LEU A 12 -11.41 -57.32 9.14
CA LEU A 12 -11.89 -56.23 9.99
C LEU A 12 -10.80 -55.17 10.22
N CYS A 13 -9.57 -55.59 10.52
CA CYS A 13 -8.44 -54.68 10.67
C CYS A 13 -8.16 -53.89 9.39
N LEU A 14 -8.15 -54.56 8.22
CA LEU A 14 -7.98 -53.88 6.93
C LEU A 14 -9.11 -52.90 6.63
N GLY A 15 -10.36 -53.25 6.96
CA GLY A 15 -11.51 -52.35 6.82
C GLY A 15 -11.38 -51.10 7.68
N ILE A 16 -10.97 -51.24 8.94
CA ILE A 16 -10.79 -50.11 9.87
C ILE A 16 -9.62 -49.21 9.43
N ILE A 17 -8.49 -49.80 9.04
CA ILE A 17 -7.32 -49.03 8.54
C ILE A 17 -7.70 -48.26 7.27
N SER A 18 -8.42 -48.88 6.34
CA SER A 18 -8.85 -48.23 5.10
C SER A 18 -9.76 -47.04 5.38
N PHE A 19 -10.71 -47.19 6.31
CA PHE A 19 -11.58 -46.10 6.73
C PHE A 19 -10.81 -44.95 7.40
N ALA A 20 -9.87 -45.27 8.29
CA ALA A 20 -9.04 -44.27 8.97
C ALA A 20 -8.17 -43.47 7.99
N LEU A 21 -7.57 -44.14 6.99
CA LEU A 21 -6.76 -43.46 5.97
C LEU A 21 -7.60 -42.50 5.12
N ILE A 22 -8.81 -42.90 4.71
CA ILE A 22 -9.73 -42.02 3.97
C ILE A 22 -10.10 -40.81 4.81
N ALA A 23 -10.36 -41.00 6.11
CA ALA A 23 -10.68 -39.91 7.01
C ALA A 23 -9.51 -38.90 7.15
N ILE A 24 -8.29 -39.38 7.36
CA ILE A 24 -7.09 -38.52 7.52
C ILE A 24 -6.77 -37.78 6.22
N ILE A 25 -6.77 -38.48 5.09
CA ILE A 25 -6.47 -37.88 3.78
C ILE A 25 -7.57 -36.88 3.40
N GLY A 26 -8.82 -37.13 3.77
CA GLY A 26 -9.94 -36.22 3.51
C GLY A 26 -9.84 -34.89 4.25
N VAL A 27 -9.33 -34.87 5.50
CA VAL A 27 -9.22 -33.64 6.31
C VAL A 27 -7.89 -32.90 6.13
N LEU A 28 -6.84 -33.56 5.64
CA LEU A 28 -5.51 -32.97 5.45
C LEU A 28 -5.52 -31.71 4.55
N PRO A 29 -6.20 -31.69 3.38
CA PRO A 29 -6.26 -30.49 2.54
C PRO A 29 -6.90 -29.30 3.26
N VAL A 30 -7.95 -29.54 4.05
CA VAL A 30 -8.64 -28.49 4.83
C VAL A 30 -7.70 -27.93 5.90
N GLY A 31 -7.01 -28.80 6.64
CA GLY A 31 -6.06 -28.38 7.68
C GLY A 31 -4.87 -27.59 7.13
N ILE A 32 -4.37 -27.94 5.95
CA ILE A 32 -3.28 -27.20 5.27
C ILE A 32 -3.77 -25.82 4.83
N ASN A 33 -4.96 -25.74 4.22
CA ASN A 33 -5.52 -24.46 3.79
C ASN A 33 -5.76 -23.51 4.97
N VAL A 34 -6.33 -24.01 6.09
CA VAL A 34 -6.54 -23.20 7.30
C VAL A 34 -5.22 -22.67 7.87
N GLN A 35 -4.15 -23.48 7.87
CA GLN A 35 -2.83 -23.01 8.32
C GLN A 35 -2.25 -21.95 7.39
N LYS A 36 -2.39 -22.13 6.07
CA LYS A 36 -1.97 -21.16 5.08
C LYS A 36 -2.72 -19.84 5.25
N ASP A 37 -4.05 -19.90 5.34
CA ASP A 37 -4.91 -18.71 5.48
C ASP A 37 -4.58 -17.94 6.77
N ASN A 38 -4.42 -18.63 7.90
CA ASN A 38 -4.02 -18.01 9.17
C ASN A 38 -2.63 -17.36 9.09
N ARG A 39 -1.70 -17.99 8.38
CA ARG A 39 -0.35 -17.46 8.16
C ARG A 39 -0.39 -16.20 7.29
N GLU A 40 -1.09 -16.24 6.17
CA GLU A 40 -1.26 -15.10 5.26
C GLU A 40 -1.94 -13.94 5.98
N GLU A 41 -2.99 -14.19 6.76
CA GLU A 41 -3.67 -13.14 7.52
C GLU A 41 -2.73 -12.48 8.55
N THR A 42 -1.90 -13.27 9.23
CA THR A 42 -0.90 -12.75 10.18
C THR A 42 0.12 -11.85 9.48
N ILE A 43 0.60 -12.25 8.30
CA ILE A 43 1.52 -11.44 7.48
C ILE A 43 0.85 -10.11 7.10
N ILE A 44 -0.39 -10.15 6.60
CA ILE A 44 -1.13 -8.94 6.22
C ILE A 44 -1.31 -7.99 7.41
N VAL A 45 -1.55 -8.50 8.62
CA VAL A 45 -1.63 -7.68 9.84
C VAL A 45 -0.30 -7.00 10.14
N GLN A 46 0.80 -7.74 10.12
CA GLN A 46 2.12 -7.21 10.44
C GLN A 46 2.57 -6.18 9.41
N ASP A 47 2.49 -6.54 8.13
CA ASP A 47 2.83 -5.66 7.01
C ASP A 47 1.92 -4.43 6.99
N GLY A 48 0.61 -4.60 7.22
CA GLY A 48 -0.34 -3.48 7.26
C GLY A 48 0.00 -2.45 8.33
N MET A 49 0.41 -2.89 9.52
CA MET A 49 0.88 -2.00 10.59
C MET A 49 2.21 -1.33 10.23
N TYR A 50 3.14 -2.07 9.63
CA TYR A 50 4.42 -1.54 9.16
C TYR A 50 4.24 -0.42 8.12
N TRP A 51 3.44 -0.69 7.08
CA TRP A 51 3.14 0.29 6.02
C TRP A 51 2.42 1.52 6.58
N MET A 52 1.43 1.30 7.45
CA MET A 52 0.72 2.41 8.08
C MET A 52 1.69 3.30 8.87
N GLU A 53 2.58 2.74 9.68
CA GLU A 53 3.53 3.54 10.46
C GLU A 53 4.57 4.24 9.58
N ALA A 54 5.10 3.56 8.57
CA ALA A 54 6.06 4.14 7.63
C ALA A 54 5.48 5.35 6.88
N ILE A 55 4.23 5.26 6.42
CA ILE A 55 3.53 6.37 5.75
C ILE A 55 3.23 7.49 6.74
N ARG A 56 2.64 7.17 7.91
CA ARG A 56 2.27 8.16 8.93
C ARG A 56 3.46 8.98 9.44
N SER A 57 4.61 8.34 9.59
CA SER A 57 5.85 8.99 10.04
C SER A 57 6.61 9.71 8.92
N GLY A 58 6.22 9.51 7.65
CA GLY A 58 6.96 10.04 6.50
C GLY A 58 8.37 9.46 6.41
N ALA A 59 8.52 8.15 6.62
CA ALA A 59 9.80 7.47 6.68
C ALA A 59 10.60 7.61 5.37
N THR A 60 11.92 7.85 5.50
CA THR A 60 12.81 8.07 4.34
C THR A 60 14.03 7.14 4.29
N GLY A 61 14.25 6.32 5.33
CA GLY A 61 15.42 5.42 5.44
C GLY A 61 15.11 3.94 5.26
N LEU A 62 14.02 3.60 4.56
CA LEU A 62 13.52 2.23 4.43
C LEU A 62 13.94 1.60 3.09
N ASP A 63 15.22 1.70 2.74
CA ASP A 63 15.69 1.33 1.40
C ASP A 63 15.50 -0.15 1.07
N ASN A 64 15.41 -1.03 2.07
CA ASN A 64 15.09 -2.44 1.87
C ASN A 64 13.69 -2.68 1.25
N LEU A 65 12.80 -1.69 1.26
CA LEU A 65 11.47 -1.82 0.65
C LEU A 65 11.51 -2.10 -0.85
N THR A 66 12.58 -1.72 -1.55
CA THR A 66 12.76 -2.04 -2.98
C THR A 66 12.86 -3.54 -3.25
N ASN A 67 13.19 -4.34 -2.22
CA ASN A 67 13.23 -5.81 -2.33
C ASN A 67 11.83 -6.44 -2.18
N HIS A 68 10.87 -5.70 -1.66
CA HIS A 68 9.51 -6.19 -1.38
C HIS A 68 8.47 -5.59 -2.34
N VAL A 69 8.69 -4.38 -2.85
CA VAL A 69 7.77 -3.75 -3.80
C VAL A 69 8.19 -4.13 -5.21
N ASP A 70 7.34 -4.87 -5.93
CA ASP A 70 7.61 -5.20 -7.33
C ASP A 70 7.32 -4.01 -8.23
N TYR A 71 6.18 -3.31 -8.02
CA TYR A 71 5.90 -2.05 -8.69
C TYR A 71 4.87 -1.20 -7.92
N ILE A 72 4.84 0.10 -8.21
CA ILE A 72 3.76 1.04 -7.85
C ILE A 72 3.17 1.60 -9.13
N ARG A 73 1.85 1.54 -9.25
CA ARG A 73 1.08 2.08 -10.35
C ARG A 73 0.16 3.19 -9.86
N ILE A 74 0.16 4.31 -10.58
CA ILE A 74 -0.75 5.43 -10.37
C ILE A 74 -1.60 5.52 -11.62
N ASP A 75 -2.84 5.02 -11.52
CA ASP A 75 -3.83 5.13 -12.59
C ASP A 75 -4.70 6.37 -12.39
N GLU A 76 -5.04 7.04 -13.48
CA GLU A 76 -6.10 8.04 -13.49
C GLU A 76 -7.38 7.45 -14.05
N THR A 77 -8.53 7.83 -13.50
CA THR A 77 -9.79 7.50 -14.15
C THR A 77 -10.04 8.45 -15.33
N SER A 78 -10.01 7.90 -16.55
CA SER A 78 -10.67 8.32 -17.80
C SER A 78 -9.90 9.01 -18.94
N ASN A 79 -8.71 9.61 -18.79
CA ASN A 79 -8.05 10.25 -19.97
C ASN A 79 -6.53 10.52 -19.95
N ARG A 80 -5.75 10.01 -18.97
CA ARG A 80 -4.28 10.15 -18.97
C ARG A 80 -3.58 8.79 -18.87
N ALA A 81 -2.35 8.74 -19.39
CA ALA A 81 -1.50 7.56 -19.26
C ALA A 81 -1.13 7.37 -17.77
N GLY A 82 -1.40 6.18 -17.23
CA GLY A 82 -0.97 5.83 -15.88
C GLY A 82 0.55 5.70 -15.78
N TYR A 83 1.11 5.95 -14.60
CA TYR A 83 2.55 5.80 -14.35
C TYR A 83 2.81 4.49 -13.62
N ARG A 84 3.76 3.70 -14.12
CA ARG A 84 4.26 2.49 -13.45
C ARG A 84 5.69 2.74 -13.01
N TRP A 85 5.98 2.43 -11.75
CA TRP A 85 7.25 2.64 -11.09
C TRP A 85 7.78 1.28 -10.59
N GLU A 86 9.04 0.94 -10.87
CA GLU A 86 9.64 -0.34 -10.51
C GLU A 86 11.04 -0.16 -9.91
N PRO A 87 11.50 -1.03 -8.98
CA PRO A 87 12.83 -0.98 -8.40
C PRO A 87 13.92 -1.50 -9.36
N VAL A 88 13.73 -1.32 -10.67
CA VAL A 88 14.65 -1.71 -11.73
C VAL A 88 14.96 -0.49 -12.58
N PRO A 89 16.23 -0.16 -12.84
CA PRO A 89 16.59 0.98 -13.68
C PRO A 89 15.90 0.92 -15.04
N ALA A 90 15.24 2.01 -15.44
CA ALA A 90 14.57 2.11 -16.73
C ALA A 90 15.59 2.33 -17.86
N SER A 91 15.44 1.57 -18.94
CA SER A 91 16.21 1.66 -20.17
C SER A 91 15.39 2.32 -21.29
N PRO A 92 16.02 2.84 -22.36
CA PRO A 92 15.28 3.40 -23.50
C PRO A 92 14.31 2.37 -24.10
N GLY A 93 13.02 2.68 -24.10
CA GLY A 93 11.95 1.80 -24.60
C GLY A 93 11.15 1.09 -23.50
N ASP A 94 11.58 1.19 -22.24
CA ASP A 94 10.81 0.67 -21.11
C ASP A 94 9.56 1.51 -20.83
N ASN A 95 8.50 0.83 -20.38
CA ASN A 95 7.22 1.45 -20.03
C ASN A 95 7.07 1.70 -18.52
N HIS A 96 8.19 1.79 -17.79
CA HIS A 96 8.22 2.07 -16.35
C HIS A 96 9.24 3.14 -15.97
N LEU A 97 9.04 3.70 -14.78
CA LEU A 97 9.90 4.67 -14.13
C LEU A 97 10.70 3.97 -13.02
N PHE A 98 11.91 4.45 -12.76
CA PHE A 98 12.77 3.86 -11.74
C PHE A 98 12.36 4.30 -10.32
N LEU A 99 12.20 3.34 -9.41
CA LEU A 99 12.06 3.53 -7.96
C LEU A 99 13.45 3.49 -7.29
N PRO A 100 14.03 4.64 -6.93
CA PRO A 100 15.41 4.68 -6.45
C PRO A 100 15.60 4.20 -5.01
N GLY A 101 14.53 4.01 -4.23
CA GLY A 101 14.67 3.62 -2.82
C GLY A 101 13.37 3.67 -2.03
N GLY A 102 13.49 3.41 -0.73
CA GLY A 102 12.36 3.33 0.19
C GLY A 102 11.62 4.65 0.35
N ALA A 103 12.37 5.78 0.34
CA ALA A 103 11.76 7.11 0.36
C ALA A 103 10.82 7.34 -0.85
N ALA A 104 11.17 6.85 -2.05
CA ALA A 104 10.31 6.98 -3.22
C ALA A 104 9.03 6.17 -3.07
N ILE A 105 9.14 4.95 -2.54
CA ILE A 105 7.99 4.08 -2.24
C ILE A 105 7.05 4.77 -1.26
N ILE A 106 7.54 5.21 -0.09
CA ILE A 106 6.72 5.92 0.89
C ILE A 106 6.18 7.23 0.32
N GLY A 107 6.98 7.93 -0.46
CA GLY A 107 6.62 9.17 -1.15
C GLY A 107 5.40 9.04 -2.04
N LEU A 108 5.40 8.02 -2.91
CA LEU A 108 4.30 7.76 -3.84
C LEU A 108 3.08 7.20 -3.11
N LEU A 109 3.26 6.32 -2.12
CA LEU A 109 2.16 5.77 -1.33
C LEU A 109 1.48 6.81 -0.44
N SER A 110 2.18 7.87 -0.05
CA SER A 110 1.62 9.00 0.70
C SER A 110 0.90 10.02 -0.19
N MET A 111 0.92 9.82 -1.52
CA MET A 111 0.31 10.74 -2.46
C MET A 111 -1.19 10.89 -2.21
N PRO A 112 -1.70 12.12 -2.10
CA PRO A 112 -3.12 12.39 -2.02
C PRO A 112 -3.86 11.87 -3.25
N VAL A 113 -5.02 11.25 -3.01
CA VAL A 113 -5.91 10.81 -4.09
C VAL A 113 -6.30 12.00 -4.98
N GLN A 114 -6.40 13.22 -4.43
CA GLN A 114 -6.81 14.39 -5.19
C GLN A 114 -5.68 15.22 -5.82
N ALA A 115 -4.41 14.83 -5.68
CA ALA A 115 -3.31 15.63 -6.24
C ALA A 115 -3.29 15.55 -7.78
N ASP A 116 -3.31 16.69 -8.47
CA ASP A 116 -3.25 16.72 -9.95
C ASP A 116 -1.81 16.43 -10.44
N LEU A 117 -1.56 15.20 -10.93
CA LEU A 117 -0.24 14.79 -11.41
C LEU A 117 -0.05 15.14 -12.90
N VAL A 118 1.04 15.83 -13.22
CA VAL A 118 1.45 16.21 -14.58
C VAL A 118 2.81 15.60 -14.89
N GLY A 119 2.83 14.57 -15.74
CA GLY A 119 4.08 13.87 -16.05
C GLY A 119 4.61 13.02 -14.87
N PRO A 120 5.83 12.47 -14.99
CA PRO A 120 6.40 11.54 -14.01
C PRO A 120 6.93 12.20 -12.73
N VAL A 121 6.90 13.53 -12.62
CA VAL A 121 7.47 14.23 -11.45
C VAL A 121 6.61 15.42 -11.03
N GLN A 122 5.96 16.13 -11.94
CA GLN A 122 5.35 17.42 -11.61
C GLN A 122 3.95 17.23 -11.04
N VAL A 123 3.71 17.73 -9.83
CA VAL A 123 2.36 17.88 -9.31
C VAL A 123 1.91 19.31 -9.57
N LYS A 124 0.72 19.48 -10.15
CA LYS A 124 0.10 20.77 -10.37
C LYS A 124 -0.83 21.11 -9.19
N ASN A 125 -0.86 22.39 -8.82
CA ASN A 125 -1.83 22.96 -7.87
C ASN A 125 -1.78 22.45 -6.41
N TRP A 126 -0.73 21.74 -5.97
CA TRP A 126 -0.59 21.32 -4.57
C TRP A 126 -0.05 22.43 -3.64
N PRO A 127 -0.58 22.63 -2.42
CA PRO A 127 -1.70 21.90 -1.79
C PRO A 127 -3.08 22.30 -2.32
N GLN A 128 -3.82 21.31 -2.85
CA GLN A 128 -5.19 21.51 -3.32
C GLN A 128 -6.14 21.52 -2.13
N ILE A 129 -6.68 22.70 -1.81
CA ILE A 129 -7.72 22.88 -0.79
C ILE A 129 -9.11 22.59 -1.37
N ASP A 130 -9.21 22.62 -2.71
CA ASP A 130 -10.38 22.25 -3.49
C ASP A 130 -9.92 21.71 -4.86
N THR A 131 -10.44 20.56 -5.28
CA THR A 131 -10.00 19.85 -6.48
C THR A 131 -10.97 20.15 -7.60
N GLY A 132 -10.83 21.31 -8.24
CA GLY A 132 -11.68 21.71 -9.37
C GLY A 132 -11.55 20.79 -10.60
N SER A 133 -10.52 19.93 -10.68
CA SER A 133 -10.36 18.96 -11.77
C SER A 133 -11.29 17.75 -11.62
N GLY A 134 -11.76 17.41 -10.41
CA GLY A 134 -12.53 16.19 -10.17
C GLY A 134 -11.78 14.89 -10.46
N GLU A 135 -10.47 14.97 -10.74
CA GLU A 135 -9.60 13.82 -11.05
C GLU A 135 -9.08 13.19 -9.75
N TYR A 136 -8.94 11.87 -9.77
CA TYR A 136 -8.49 11.09 -8.62
C TYR A 136 -7.39 10.11 -9.05
N ASN A 137 -6.27 10.14 -8.33
CA ASN A 137 -5.21 9.15 -8.43
C ASN A 137 -5.63 7.85 -7.77
N TYR A 138 -5.36 6.76 -8.46
CA TYR A 138 -5.53 5.41 -7.93
C TYR A 138 -4.16 4.76 -7.77
N ILE A 139 -3.62 4.83 -6.55
CA ILE A 139 -2.27 4.36 -6.22
C ILE A 139 -2.33 2.90 -5.75
N ARG A 140 -1.76 1.99 -6.54
CA ARG A 140 -1.69 0.55 -6.26
C ARG A 140 -0.25 0.06 -6.28
N ALA A 141 0.11 -0.82 -5.36
CA ALA A 141 1.41 -1.45 -5.30
C ALA A 141 1.25 -2.98 -5.30
N LYS A 142 2.06 -3.69 -6.09
CA LYS A 142 2.27 -5.13 -5.93
C LYS A 142 3.42 -5.32 -4.97
N VAL A 143 3.15 -6.00 -3.86
CA VAL A 143 4.08 -6.11 -2.74
C VAL A 143 4.21 -7.58 -2.34
N ARG A 144 5.44 -8.05 -2.27
CA ARG A 144 5.81 -9.31 -1.60
C ARG A 144 5.83 -9.08 -0.10
N ALA A 145 5.39 -10.08 0.65
CA ALA A 145 5.45 -10.11 2.10
C ALA A 145 6.79 -9.56 2.64
N ILE A 146 6.71 -8.58 3.54
CA ILE A 146 7.87 -8.07 4.26
C ILE A 146 8.19 -9.04 5.40
N THR A 147 7.18 -9.40 6.18
CA THR A 147 7.31 -10.41 7.22
C THR A 147 7.04 -11.81 6.65
N GLY A 148 7.88 -12.79 6.99
CA GLY A 148 7.76 -14.13 6.43
C GLY A 148 8.83 -15.09 6.95
N SER A 149 8.75 -16.35 6.53
CA SER A 149 9.80 -17.33 6.79
C SER A 149 11.06 -16.92 6.03
N ALA A 150 12.25 -17.14 6.61
CA ALA A 150 13.52 -16.86 5.96
C ALA A 150 13.69 -17.60 4.62
N VAL A 151 13.01 -18.74 4.44
CA VAL A 151 12.98 -19.49 3.18
C VAL A 151 12.22 -18.74 2.09
N ASP A 152 11.15 -18.02 2.44
CA ASP A 152 10.33 -17.25 1.50
C ASP A 152 10.96 -15.88 1.18
N GLN A 153 11.97 -15.47 1.97
CA GLN A 153 12.75 -14.24 1.74
C GLN A 153 14.01 -14.49 0.89
N ALA A 154 14.31 -15.74 0.55
CA ALA A 154 15.46 -16.05 -0.29
C ALA A 154 15.24 -15.61 -1.74
N GLU A 155 16.28 -15.10 -2.39
CA GLU A 155 16.21 -14.54 -3.74
C GLU A 155 15.73 -15.58 -4.79
N PHE A 156 16.03 -16.86 -4.59
CA PHE A 156 15.56 -17.94 -5.46
C PHE A 156 14.06 -18.28 -5.29
N ALA A 157 13.46 -17.88 -4.17
CA ALA A 157 12.04 -18.12 -3.85
C ALA A 157 11.17 -16.88 -4.13
N ARG A 158 11.75 -15.85 -4.76
CA ARG A 158 11.15 -14.54 -4.97
C ARG A 158 9.79 -14.60 -5.68
N ASP A 159 9.65 -15.50 -6.65
CA ASP A 159 8.42 -15.68 -7.44
C ASP A 159 7.38 -16.57 -6.73
N LEU A 160 7.79 -17.33 -5.72
CA LEU A 160 6.93 -18.22 -4.94
C LEU A 160 6.46 -17.59 -3.63
N ALA A 161 7.06 -16.46 -3.25
CA ALA A 161 6.75 -15.76 -2.02
C ALA A 161 5.33 -15.18 -2.04
N PHE A 162 4.69 -15.20 -0.88
CA PHE A 162 3.37 -14.59 -0.71
C PHE A 162 3.38 -13.12 -1.12
N SER A 163 2.44 -12.73 -1.97
CA SER A 163 2.28 -11.37 -2.47
C SER A 163 0.84 -10.89 -2.37
N TYR A 164 0.70 -9.59 -2.21
CA TYR A 164 -0.57 -8.90 -2.10
C TYR A 164 -0.55 -7.60 -2.91
N ARG A 165 -1.74 -7.17 -3.31
CA ARG A 165 -1.96 -5.84 -3.87
C ARG A 165 -2.32 -4.89 -2.74
N MET A 166 -1.60 -3.80 -2.61
CA MET A 166 -1.88 -2.73 -1.67
C MET A 166 -2.35 -1.48 -2.42
N THR A 167 -3.57 -1.03 -2.13
CA THR A 167 -4.07 0.27 -2.60
C THR A 167 -3.92 1.30 -1.49
N SER A 168 -3.24 2.42 -1.78
CA SER A 168 -3.12 3.54 -0.85
C SER A 168 -4.07 4.67 -1.21
N GLU A 169 -4.82 5.14 -0.21
CA GLU A 169 -5.67 6.33 -0.34
C GLU A 169 -5.39 7.29 0.81
N VAL A 170 -4.77 8.41 0.48
CA VAL A 170 -4.57 9.54 1.38
C VAL A 170 -5.55 10.65 1.02
N ARG A 171 -6.37 11.09 1.99
CA ARG A 171 -7.37 12.14 1.78
C ARG A 171 -7.38 13.11 2.95
N PRO A 172 -7.54 14.42 2.71
CA PRO A 172 -7.81 15.34 3.80
C PRO A 172 -9.16 15.00 4.46
N VAL A 173 -9.25 15.18 5.77
CA VAL A 173 -10.47 14.94 6.54
C VAL A 173 -11.54 15.92 6.11
N ARG A 174 -12.65 15.37 5.60
CA ARG A 174 -13.81 16.14 5.17
C ARG A 174 -14.85 16.22 6.28
N THR A 175 -15.51 17.37 6.40
CA THR A 175 -16.68 17.54 7.30
C THR A 175 -17.90 18.00 6.51
N VAL A 176 -19.06 18.04 7.17
CA VAL A 176 -20.32 18.57 6.60
C VAL A 176 -20.18 19.98 6.01
N GLU A 177 -19.28 20.80 6.57
CA GLU A 177 -19.01 22.16 6.07
C GLU A 177 -18.31 22.17 4.70
N ASP A 178 -17.62 21.09 4.32
CA ASP A 178 -16.98 20.97 3.01
C ASP A 178 -18.02 20.73 1.89
N TRP A 179 -19.21 20.26 2.24
CA TRP A 179 -20.32 20.03 1.30
C TRP A 179 -21.22 21.26 1.14
N SER A 180 -21.29 22.11 2.16
CA SER A 180 -22.28 23.19 2.23
C SER A 180 -21.89 24.46 1.47
N GLY A 181 -20.76 24.47 0.75
CA GLY A 181 -20.42 25.54 -0.21
C GLY A 181 -20.51 26.95 0.38
N TYR A 182 -20.08 27.16 1.64
CA TYR A 182 -20.09 28.49 2.23
C TYR A 182 -19.10 29.37 1.47
N GLY A 183 -19.65 30.16 0.54
CA GLY A 183 -18.91 31.04 -0.34
C GLY A 183 -18.03 32.04 0.41
N GLU A 184 -17.13 32.64 -0.35
CA GLU A 184 -16.02 33.55 -0.01
C GLU A 184 -16.31 34.68 1.02
N ARG A 185 -17.55 34.85 1.47
CA ARG A 185 -18.02 35.91 2.37
C ARG A 185 -17.80 35.66 3.87
N ARG A 186 -17.21 34.53 4.29
CA ARG A 186 -16.85 34.28 5.71
C ARG A 186 -15.39 33.82 5.87
N PRO A 187 -14.42 34.76 5.96
CA PRO A 187 -12.99 34.43 5.98
C PRO A 187 -12.60 33.53 7.17
N VAL A 188 -13.21 33.69 8.34
CA VAL A 188 -12.87 32.90 9.55
C VAL A 188 -13.23 31.40 9.39
N VAL A 189 -14.40 31.08 8.83
CA VAL A 189 -14.86 29.69 8.62
C VAL A 189 -14.10 29.03 7.47
N GLY A 190 -13.83 29.78 6.39
CA GLY A 190 -12.96 29.32 5.30
C GLY A 190 -11.54 28.99 5.76
N ASN A 191 -11.00 29.75 6.73
CA ASN A 191 -9.66 29.55 7.26
C ASN A 191 -9.52 28.31 8.15
N ILE A 192 -10.53 28.00 8.98
CA ILE A 192 -10.55 26.77 9.80
C ILE A 192 -10.62 25.53 8.90
N ASN A 193 -11.46 25.56 7.87
CA ASN A 193 -11.57 24.47 6.91
C ASN A 193 -10.28 24.29 6.09
N LYS A 194 -9.61 25.39 5.73
CA LYS A 194 -8.30 25.35 5.07
C LYS A 194 -7.20 24.80 5.99
N PHE A 195 -7.13 25.22 7.26
CA PHE A 195 -6.18 24.64 8.21
C PHE A 195 -6.42 23.14 8.36
N ARG A 196 -7.68 22.70 8.48
CA ARG A 196 -8.00 21.29 8.63
C ARG A 196 -7.51 20.47 7.42
N LYS A 197 -7.86 20.89 6.21
CA LYS A 197 -7.51 20.20 4.96
C LYS A 197 -6.01 20.11 4.69
N LEU A 198 -5.23 21.03 5.27
CA LEU A 198 -3.77 21.05 5.14
C LEU A 198 -3.04 20.19 6.18
N ASN A 199 -3.74 19.72 7.22
CA ASN A 199 -3.11 19.19 8.42
C ASN A 199 -3.74 17.91 8.99
N PHE A 200 -4.93 17.54 8.56
CA PHE A 200 -5.58 16.32 9.03
C PHE A 200 -5.97 15.46 7.84
N TYR A 201 -5.41 14.26 7.82
CA TYR A 201 -5.57 13.31 6.73
C TYR A 201 -6.05 11.98 7.25
N GLU A 202 -6.95 11.36 6.50
CA GLU A 202 -7.29 9.95 6.61
C GLU A 202 -6.38 9.18 5.65
N ILE A 203 -5.72 8.16 6.17
CA ILE A 203 -4.99 7.17 5.38
C ILE A 203 -5.80 5.88 5.42
N LYS A 204 -6.07 5.33 4.23
CA LYS A 204 -6.71 4.02 4.06
C LYS A 204 -5.83 3.16 3.17
N LEU A 205 -5.36 2.04 3.71
CA LEU A 205 -4.64 1.03 2.97
C LEU A 205 -5.54 -0.19 2.79
N THR A 206 -5.75 -0.61 1.54
CA THR A 206 -6.53 -1.82 1.21
C THR A 206 -5.58 -2.89 0.69
N PHE A 207 -5.53 -4.03 1.37
CA PHE A 207 -4.74 -5.20 1.02
C PHE A 207 -5.66 -6.23 0.39
N GLU A 208 -5.26 -6.78 -0.76
CA GLU A 208 -6.01 -7.80 -1.49
C GLU A 208 -5.05 -8.93 -1.91
N TRP A 209 -5.45 -10.17 -1.66
CA TRP A 209 -4.62 -11.35 -1.93
C TRP A 209 -5.49 -12.60 -2.14
N PRO A 210 -4.90 -13.71 -2.60
CA PRO A 210 -3.62 -13.81 -3.30
C PRO A 210 -3.61 -12.99 -4.60
N VAL A 211 -2.44 -12.56 -5.06
CA VAL A 211 -2.26 -11.93 -6.37
C VAL A 211 -1.92 -13.01 -7.40
N PHE A 212 -2.57 -12.95 -8.56
CA PHE A 212 -2.31 -13.81 -9.69
C PHE A 212 -1.97 -12.98 -10.93
N GLU A 213 -1.19 -13.56 -11.82
CA GLU A 213 -0.87 -12.96 -13.11
C GLU A 213 -1.35 -13.92 -14.21
N PHE A 214 -2.33 -13.47 -14.99
CA PHE A 214 -2.91 -14.21 -16.10
C PHE A 214 -2.82 -13.37 -17.35
N ASP A 215 -2.14 -13.87 -18.39
CA ASP A 215 -1.99 -13.18 -19.68
C ASP A 215 -1.40 -11.75 -19.56
N GLY A 216 -0.49 -11.56 -18.59
CA GLY A 216 0.10 -10.24 -18.28
C GLY A 216 -0.83 -9.29 -17.53
N GLU A 217 -2.05 -9.70 -17.21
CA GLU A 217 -2.98 -8.98 -16.36
C GLU A 217 -2.95 -9.49 -14.91
N GLU A 218 -2.81 -8.55 -13.98
CA GLU A 218 -2.89 -8.85 -12.56
C GLU A 218 -4.34 -8.97 -12.10
N THR A 219 -4.68 -10.11 -11.51
CA THR A 219 -5.95 -10.34 -10.85
C THR A 219 -5.74 -10.66 -9.37
N VAL A 220 -6.73 -10.39 -8.53
CA VAL A 220 -6.66 -10.65 -7.10
C VAL A 220 -7.73 -11.64 -6.68
N GLY A 221 -7.40 -12.45 -5.69
CA GLY A 221 -8.32 -13.34 -5.01
C GLY A 221 -9.36 -12.61 -4.16
N PRO A 222 -10.21 -13.36 -3.46
CA PRO A 222 -11.34 -12.81 -2.70
C PRO A 222 -10.93 -12.18 -1.36
N ASN A 223 -9.71 -12.44 -0.87
CA ASN A 223 -9.32 -11.98 0.46
C ASN A 223 -8.99 -10.49 0.42
N ARG A 224 -9.52 -9.76 1.40
CA ARG A 224 -9.34 -8.32 1.52
C ARG A 224 -9.27 -7.89 2.98
N ARG A 225 -8.34 -6.98 3.28
CA ARG A 225 -8.27 -6.29 4.58
C ARG A 225 -8.03 -4.81 4.40
N VAL A 226 -8.64 -3.99 5.26
CA VAL A 226 -8.50 -2.53 5.21
C VAL A 226 -7.92 -2.05 6.53
N PHE A 227 -6.84 -1.28 6.44
CA PHE A 227 -6.26 -0.53 7.55
C PHE A 227 -6.60 0.94 7.36
N ARG A 228 -7.02 1.60 8.42
CA ARG A 228 -7.39 3.00 8.39
C ARG A 228 -6.84 3.72 9.60
N SER A 229 -6.27 4.90 9.39
CA SER A 229 -5.77 5.74 10.46
C SER A 229 -5.89 7.21 10.10
N MET A 230 -5.78 8.05 11.13
CA MET A 230 -5.76 9.49 11.01
C MET A 230 -4.34 9.99 11.27
N VAL A 231 -3.92 10.99 10.49
CA VAL A 231 -2.65 11.69 10.69
C VAL A 231 -2.94 13.15 10.90
N ALA A 232 -2.42 13.67 12.01
CA ALA A 232 -2.30 15.09 12.25
C ALA A 232 -0.88 15.51 11.86
N GLY A 233 -0.76 16.63 11.15
CA GLY A 233 0.49 17.17 10.63
C GLY A 233 0.39 17.51 9.15
N ARG A 234 1.37 18.27 8.66
CA ARG A 234 1.40 18.69 7.26
C ARG A 234 1.88 17.58 6.34
N LEU A 235 1.38 17.59 5.12
CA LEU A 235 1.84 16.73 4.03
C LEU A 235 2.63 17.60 3.04
N VAL A 236 3.89 17.25 2.79
CA VAL A 236 4.82 18.04 1.97
C VAL A 236 5.44 17.22 0.85
N ASN A 237 5.76 17.87 -0.25
CA ASN A 237 6.41 17.25 -1.40
C ASN A 237 7.90 17.49 -1.32
N ARG A 238 8.72 16.47 -1.63
CA ARG A 238 10.17 16.58 -1.49
C ARG A 238 10.92 16.03 -2.71
N GLU A 239 12.07 16.60 -3.02
CA GLU A 239 13.00 16.02 -3.98
C GLU A 239 13.79 14.88 -3.33
N LEU A 240 13.87 13.73 -4.01
CA LEU A 240 14.62 12.56 -3.53
C LEU A 240 16.06 12.49 -4.05
N ASN A 241 16.47 13.46 -4.85
CA ASN A 241 17.82 13.53 -5.40
C ASN A 241 18.63 14.68 -4.78
N ARG A 242 18.02 15.51 -3.94
CA ARG A 242 18.64 16.72 -3.41
C ARG A 242 18.31 16.92 -1.93
N LYS A 243 19.36 16.89 -1.11
CA LYS A 243 19.31 17.26 0.30
C LYS A 243 19.86 18.67 0.48
N ASP A 244 19.30 19.38 1.43
CA ASP A 244 19.83 20.63 1.93
C ASP A 244 21.19 20.38 2.60
N SER A 245 22.22 21.13 2.21
CA SER A 245 23.59 20.92 2.67
C SER A 245 23.81 21.33 4.13
N ALA A 246 22.96 22.20 4.69
CA ALA A 246 23.11 22.69 6.06
C ALA A 246 22.34 21.82 7.07
N THR A 247 21.19 21.28 6.68
CA THR A 247 20.29 20.52 7.55
C THR A 247 20.27 19.02 7.26
N GLY A 248 20.80 18.59 6.11
CA GLY A 248 20.73 17.21 5.64
C GLY A 248 19.31 16.72 5.31
N GLN A 249 18.32 17.61 5.36
CA GLN A 249 16.92 17.28 5.07
C GLN A 249 16.66 17.31 3.57
N TRP A 250 15.74 16.47 3.11
CA TRP A 250 15.25 16.53 1.74
C TRP A 250 14.56 17.87 1.48
N LEU A 251 14.89 18.50 0.35
CA LEU A 251 14.33 19.81 0.01
C LEU A 251 12.87 19.69 -0.39
N GLU A 252 12.04 20.59 0.13
CA GLU A 252 10.65 20.71 -0.31
C GLU A 252 10.60 21.17 -1.77
N ASN A 253 9.85 20.46 -2.62
CA ASN A 253 9.58 20.86 -3.99
C ASN A 253 8.11 20.62 -4.31
N PRO A 254 7.30 21.68 -4.54
CA PRO A 254 5.87 21.54 -4.83
C PRO A 254 5.58 20.80 -6.14
N ASN A 255 6.57 20.73 -7.04
CA ASN A 255 6.49 20.00 -8.31
C ASN A 255 7.09 18.59 -8.21
N SER A 256 7.19 17.99 -7.03
CA SER A 256 7.63 16.60 -6.86
C SER A 256 6.43 15.68 -6.66
N ALA A 257 6.47 14.46 -7.20
CA ALA A 257 5.42 13.44 -7.00
C ALA A 257 5.53 12.73 -5.64
N PHE A 258 6.58 12.98 -4.87
CA PHE A 258 6.86 12.27 -3.61
C PHE A 258 6.38 13.08 -2.40
N PHE A 259 5.33 12.60 -1.74
CA PHE A 259 4.69 13.24 -0.60
C PHE A 259 5.13 12.60 0.72
N PHE A 260 5.29 13.40 1.77
CA PHE A 260 5.71 12.91 3.09
C PHE A 260 4.93 13.62 4.19
N PHE A 261 4.43 12.83 5.13
CA PHE A 261 3.85 13.36 6.36
C PHE A 261 4.94 13.91 7.28
N GLU A 262 4.64 15.03 7.91
CA GLU A 262 5.43 15.58 9.01
C GLU A 262 4.51 15.75 10.23
N PRO A 263 4.36 14.71 11.06
CA PRO A 263 3.32 14.65 12.09
C PRO A 263 3.46 15.69 13.21
N LEU A 264 4.61 16.37 13.30
CA LEU A 264 4.91 17.39 14.31
C LEU A 264 4.91 18.83 13.78
N LYS A 265 4.63 19.01 12.49
CA LYS A 265 4.62 20.33 11.84
C LYS A 265 3.25 20.57 11.24
N PHE A 266 2.76 21.80 11.35
CA PHE A 266 1.46 22.19 10.81
C PHE A 266 1.62 23.28 9.77
N SER A 267 0.97 23.11 8.63
CA SER A 267 0.84 24.11 7.58
C SER A 267 -0.12 25.19 8.02
N THR A 268 0.31 26.44 7.97
CA THR A 268 -0.54 27.59 8.20
C THR A 268 -1.12 28.10 6.88
N PRO A 269 -2.42 28.41 6.81
CA PRO A 269 -2.98 29.12 5.66
C PRO A 269 -2.22 30.44 5.46
N LYS A 270 -1.61 30.65 4.29
CA LYS A 270 -1.02 31.96 3.97
C LYS A 270 -2.12 33.02 3.94
N TYR A 271 -1.96 34.06 4.76
CA TYR A 271 -2.80 35.25 4.77
C TYR A 271 -2.41 36.12 3.57
N VAL A 272 -3.34 36.38 2.66
CA VAL A 272 -3.20 37.52 1.75
C VAL A 272 -3.86 38.68 2.48
N ALA A 273 -3.06 39.60 3.03
CA ALA A 273 -3.61 40.88 3.46
C ALA A 273 -4.15 41.56 2.20
N GLN A 274 -5.47 41.75 2.15
CA GLN A 274 -6.11 42.62 1.16
C GLN A 274 -5.87 44.08 1.52
#